data_AF-A0A3D1VQZ9-F1
#
_entry.id   AF-A0A3D1VQZ9-F1
#
_cell.length_a   1.000
_cell.length_b   1.000
_cell.length_c   1.000
_cell.angle_alpha   90.00
_cell.angle_beta   90.00
_cell.angle_gamma   90.00
#
_symmetry.space_group_name_H-M   'P 1'
#
loop_
_entity.id
_entity.type
_entity.pdbx_description
1 polymer ?
#
loop_
_entity_poly.entity_id
_entity_poly.type
_entity_poly.pdbx_seq_one_letter_code
_entity_poly.pdbx_strand_id
1 'polypeptide(L)'
;MQQGMILIVDLGSEDNSRLARAIRSLGVYSEIYPHDILEQEMASLSHVKGIILNGGKNNLVDGVKIDAADCVYESQKPLFVIDHKGKKPMDLGAMPACDKDLQDVLRPFVFDVCKAEANWNMENFIADQVALIRRQVGNKKVLLALSGGVDSSVVAALLIKAIGHQLECVHVNHGLMRKGESEQVVALFRNQMHANLVYVDATDRFLYKLAGVSNPEEKRKIIGAEFIRVFEEEAGKLKGIEFLAQG
;
A
#
# COMPACT_ATOMS: atom_id res chain seq x y z
N MET A 1 -15.93 -12.93 -0.71
CA MET A 1 -16.55 -12.33 0.49
C MET A 1 -15.56 -11.34 1.05
N GLN A 2 -15.99 -10.15 1.48
CA GLN A 2 -15.06 -9.20 2.08
C GLN A 2 -14.59 -9.74 3.43
N GLN A 3 -13.28 -9.83 3.63
CA GLN A 3 -12.68 -10.37 4.85
C GLN A 3 -13.03 -9.48 6.05
N GLY A 4 -13.15 -10.06 7.24
CA GLY A 4 -13.38 -9.29 8.45
C GLY A 4 -12.19 -8.36 8.75
N MET A 5 -12.47 -7.13 9.17
CA MET A 5 -11.44 -6.11 9.37
C MET A 5 -11.44 -5.55 10.79
N ILE A 6 -10.26 -5.21 11.31
CA ILE A 6 -10.10 -4.33 12.47
C ILE A 6 -9.79 -2.91 11.98
N LEU A 7 -10.64 -1.96 12.36
CA LEU A 7 -10.47 -0.54 12.06
C LEU A 7 -9.56 0.10 13.11
N ILE A 8 -8.54 0.82 12.69
CA ILE A 8 -7.71 1.64 13.58
C ILE A 8 -8.11 3.10 13.34
N VAL A 9 -8.56 3.78 14.39
CA VAL A 9 -8.81 5.22 14.36
C VAL A 9 -7.59 5.92 14.93
N ASP A 10 -6.91 6.67 14.07
CA ASP A 10 -5.70 7.42 14.42
C ASP A 10 -6.05 8.66 15.23
N LEU A 11 -5.60 8.68 16.49
CA LEU A 11 -5.76 9.80 17.42
C LEU A 11 -4.41 10.44 17.77
N GLY A 12 -3.45 10.41 16.84
CA GLY A 12 -2.17 11.08 16.97
C GLY A 12 -1.04 10.18 17.49
N SER A 13 -1.12 8.88 17.22
CA SER A 13 -0.07 7.92 17.57
C SER A 13 1.05 7.90 16.53
N GLU A 14 2.29 7.66 16.96
CA GLU A 14 3.39 7.36 16.03
C GLU A 14 3.43 5.87 15.64
N ASP A 15 2.63 5.04 16.32
CA ASP A 15 2.66 3.58 16.20
C ASP A 15 1.56 3.00 15.30
N ASN A 16 0.75 3.82 14.61
CA ASN A 16 -0.38 3.33 13.80
C ASN A 16 0.02 2.25 12.79
N SER A 17 1.14 2.45 12.09
CA SER A 17 1.67 1.45 11.13
C SER A 17 2.12 0.17 11.82
N ARG A 18 2.70 0.26 13.03
CA ARG A 18 3.14 -0.90 13.80
C ARG A 18 1.94 -1.69 14.31
N LEU A 19 0.93 -1.00 14.83
CA LEU A 19 -0.34 -1.60 15.25
C LEU A 19 -1.03 -2.35 14.09
N ALA A 20 -1.14 -1.71 12.92
CA ALA A 20 -1.71 -2.35 11.74
C ALA A 20 -0.93 -3.62 11.32
N ARG A 21 0.41 -3.57 11.36
CA ARG A 21 1.24 -4.76 11.08
C ARG A 21 1.08 -5.85 12.12
N ALA A 22 0.96 -5.50 13.40
CA ALA A 22 0.73 -6.47 14.47
C ALA A 22 -0.60 -7.21 14.26
N ILE A 23 -1.69 -6.51 13.91
CA ILE A 23 -2.99 -7.13 13.60
C ILE A 23 -2.89 -8.02 12.35
N ARG A 24 -2.24 -7.55 11.28
CA ARG A 24 -2.03 -8.36 10.06
C ARG A 24 -1.16 -9.59 10.32
N SER A 25 -0.23 -9.53 11.26
CA SER A 25 0.60 -10.67 11.68
C SER A 25 -0.21 -11.72 12.44
N LEU A 26 -1.34 -11.35 13.06
CA LEU A 26 -2.32 -12.28 13.61
C LEU A 26 -3.18 -12.94 12.52
N GLY A 27 -3.03 -12.55 11.24
CA GLY A 27 -3.82 -13.08 10.14
C GLY A 27 -5.18 -12.40 9.99
N VAL A 28 -5.36 -11.18 10.49
CA VAL A 28 -6.59 -10.39 10.34
C VAL A 28 -6.31 -9.10 9.57
N TYR A 29 -7.20 -8.74 8.64
CA TYR A 29 -7.05 -7.49 7.89
C TYR A 29 -7.26 -6.27 8.79
N SER A 30 -6.55 -5.18 8.49
CA SER A 30 -6.70 -3.93 9.22
C SER A 30 -6.50 -2.73 8.29
N GLU A 31 -7.20 -1.63 8.60
CA GLU A 31 -7.01 -0.32 7.94
C GLU A 31 -6.94 0.78 8.98
N ILE A 32 -6.26 1.88 8.62
CA ILE A 32 -6.11 3.06 9.46
C ILE A 32 -6.98 4.17 8.86
N TYR A 33 -7.83 4.75 9.67
CA TYR A 33 -8.70 5.87 9.33
C TYR A 33 -8.41 7.06 10.26
N PRO A 34 -8.63 8.29 9.79
CA PRO A 34 -8.46 9.47 10.61
C PRO A 34 -9.56 9.54 11.70
N HIS A 35 -9.30 10.33 12.73
CA HIS A 35 -10.23 10.50 13.86
C HIS A 35 -11.60 11.05 13.45
N ASP A 36 -11.67 11.81 12.38
CA ASP A 36 -12.85 12.51 11.85
C ASP A 36 -13.54 11.74 10.71
N ILE A 37 -13.39 10.41 10.66
CA ILE A 37 -14.08 9.53 9.71
C ILE A 37 -15.58 9.89 9.59
N LEU A 38 -16.05 10.05 8.36
CA LEU A 38 -17.43 10.47 8.12
C LEU A 38 -18.41 9.30 8.34
N GLU A 39 -19.63 9.62 8.77
CA GLU A 39 -20.69 8.61 8.96
C GLU A 39 -20.93 7.73 7.73
N GLN A 40 -20.91 8.33 6.53
CA GLN A 40 -21.12 7.59 5.28
C GLN A 40 -19.98 6.60 5.01
N GLU A 41 -18.75 6.98 5.31
CA GLU A 41 -17.59 6.12 5.18
C GLU A 41 -17.69 4.98 6.20
N MET A 42 -17.96 5.28 7.46
CA MET A 42 -18.16 4.28 8.51
C MET A 42 -19.28 3.29 8.17
N ALA A 43 -20.40 3.77 7.59
CA ALA A 43 -21.51 2.93 7.15
C ALA A 43 -21.13 2.00 5.99
N SER A 44 -20.21 2.41 5.11
CA SER A 44 -19.70 1.57 4.03
C SER A 44 -18.81 0.42 4.53
N LEU A 45 -18.23 0.55 5.73
CA LEU A 45 -17.33 -0.42 6.36
C LEU A 45 -18.08 -1.53 7.12
N SER A 46 -19.09 -2.12 6.47
CA SER A 46 -19.97 -3.14 7.07
C SER A 46 -19.24 -4.39 7.59
N HIS A 47 -18.04 -4.68 7.07
CA HIS A 47 -17.19 -5.82 7.41
C HIS A 47 -16.26 -5.57 8.61
N VAL A 48 -16.31 -4.39 9.25
CA VAL A 48 -15.58 -4.10 10.48
C VAL A 48 -16.09 -4.97 11.63
N LYS A 49 -15.15 -5.68 12.26
CA LYS A 49 -15.37 -6.59 13.39
C LYS A 49 -15.04 -5.95 14.74
N GLY A 50 -14.19 -4.94 14.75
CA GLY A 50 -13.83 -4.16 15.92
C GLY A 50 -13.04 -2.92 15.56
N ILE A 51 -12.95 -2.00 16.51
CA ILE A 51 -12.29 -0.71 16.32
C ILE A 51 -11.28 -0.50 17.44
N ILE A 52 -10.07 -0.05 17.08
CA ILE A 52 -9.04 0.36 18.00
C ILE A 52 -8.86 1.87 17.91
N LEU A 53 -9.12 2.58 19.01
CA LEU A 53 -8.80 3.99 19.17
C LEU A 53 -7.33 4.09 19.58
N ASN A 54 -6.47 4.53 18.65
CA ASN A 54 -5.03 4.56 18.87
C ASN A 54 -4.55 5.99 19.14
N GLY A 55 -4.55 6.35 20.42
CA GLY A 55 -4.10 7.64 20.92
C GLY A 55 -2.58 7.81 20.91
N GLY A 56 -2.17 9.05 21.12
CA GLY A 56 -0.78 9.41 21.29
C GLY A 56 -0.59 10.90 21.54
N LYS A 57 0.68 11.30 21.57
CA LYS A 57 1.10 12.69 21.85
C LYS A 57 0.69 13.70 20.77
N ASN A 58 0.44 13.26 19.54
CA ASN A 58 0.09 14.15 18.42
C ASN A 58 -1.44 14.32 18.29
N ASN A 59 -2.16 14.40 19.40
CA ASN A 59 -3.63 14.46 19.46
C ASN A 59 -4.21 15.88 19.33
N LEU A 60 -3.53 16.75 18.58
CA LEU A 60 -3.92 18.14 18.36
C LEU A 60 -3.97 18.43 16.86
N VAL A 61 -5.12 18.92 16.39
CA VAL A 61 -5.29 19.47 15.04
C VAL A 61 -5.74 20.92 15.20
N ASP A 62 -5.01 21.85 14.57
CA ASP A 62 -5.24 23.30 14.69
C ASP A 62 -5.34 23.82 16.14
N GLY A 63 -4.56 23.22 17.05
CA GLY A 63 -4.54 23.58 18.47
C GLY A 63 -5.72 23.04 19.28
N VAL A 64 -6.63 22.29 18.65
CA VAL A 64 -7.78 21.65 19.30
C VAL A 64 -7.47 20.17 19.52
N LYS A 65 -7.76 19.69 20.73
CA LYS A 65 -7.57 18.28 21.05
C LYS A 65 -8.60 17.44 20.29
N ILE A 66 -8.12 16.46 19.53
CA ILE A 66 -8.98 15.58 18.75
C ILE A 66 -9.56 14.45 19.60
N ASP A 67 -10.71 13.96 19.16
CA ASP A 67 -11.34 12.73 19.60
C ASP A 67 -11.91 12.01 18.36
N ALA A 68 -12.28 10.74 18.52
CA ALA A 68 -12.92 9.99 17.46
C ALA A 68 -14.32 10.55 17.18
N ALA A 69 -14.75 10.51 15.92
CA ALA A 69 -16.09 10.91 15.52
C ALA A 69 -17.17 10.12 16.27
N ASP A 70 -18.32 10.76 16.55
CA ASP A 70 -19.42 10.16 17.30
C ASP A 70 -19.90 8.83 16.69
N CYS A 71 -19.89 8.75 15.35
CA CYS A 71 -20.24 7.55 14.59
C CYS A 71 -19.39 6.31 14.96
N VAL A 72 -18.15 6.50 15.41
CA VAL A 72 -17.27 5.42 15.89
C VAL A 72 -17.79 4.86 17.21
N TYR A 73 -18.17 5.73 18.13
CA TYR A 73 -18.73 5.37 19.43
C TYR A 73 -20.12 4.74 19.30
N GLU A 74 -20.92 5.22 18.35
CA GLU A 74 -22.28 4.76 18.08
C GLU A 74 -22.36 3.47 17.26
N SER A 75 -21.24 3.03 16.65
CA SER A 75 -21.17 1.86 15.75
C SER A 75 -21.57 0.52 16.40
N GLN A 76 -21.69 0.47 17.73
CA GLN A 76 -21.91 -0.74 18.54
C GLN A 76 -20.85 -1.84 18.33
N LYS A 77 -19.75 -1.54 17.64
CA LYS A 77 -18.64 -2.47 17.45
C LYS A 77 -17.81 -2.55 18.74
N PRO A 78 -17.16 -3.69 19.02
CA PRO A 78 -16.17 -3.77 20.08
C PRO A 78 -15.11 -2.68 19.95
N LEU A 79 -14.84 -1.97 21.05
CA LEU A 79 -13.88 -0.88 21.12
C LEU A 79 -12.70 -1.28 22.02
N PHE A 80 -11.50 -1.07 21.50
CA PHE A 80 -10.24 -1.16 22.23
C PHE A 80 -9.58 0.21 22.26
N VAL A 81 -8.99 0.60 23.38
CA VAL A 81 -8.37 1.92 23.55
C VAL A 81 -6.90 1.77 23.91
N ILE A 82 -6.05 2.57 23.26
CA ILE A 82 -4.63 2.70 23.57
C ILE A 82 -4.33 4.19 23.74
N ASP A 83 -3.76 4.58 24.88
CA ASP A 83 -3.29 5.95 25.16
C ASP A 83 -4.29 7.07 24.81
N HIS A 84 -5.57 6.84 25.10
CA HIS A 84 -6.63 7.81 24.88
C HIS A 84 -7.61 7.84 26.06
N LYS A 85 -8.38 8.93 26.20
CA LYS A 85 -9.21 9.15 27.38
C LYS A 85 -10.33 8.10 27.51
N GLY A 86 -10.47 7.57 28.73
CA GLY A 86 -11.66 6.87 29.20
C GLY A 86 -11.40 5.42 29.60
N LYS A 87 -11.81 5.04 30.82
CA LYS A 87 -11.82 3.63 31.25
C LYS A 87 -12.86 2.86 30.44
N LYS A 88 -12.47 2.33 29.28
CA LYS A 88 -13.25 1.33 28.54
C LYS A 88 -12.88 -0.08 29.03
N PRO A 89 -13.69 -1.11 28.72
CA PRO A 89 -13.41 -2.48 29.17
C PRO A 89 -12.03 -3.02 28.74
N MET A 90 -11.45 -2.45 27.66
CA MET A 90 -10.11 -2.76 27.18
C MET A 90 -9.35 -1.46 26.89
N ASP A 91 -8.60 -0.99 27.89
CA ASP A 91 -7.75 0.20 27.83
C ASP A 91 -6.33 -0.19 28.25
N LEU A 92 -5.38 -0.04 27.31
CA LEU A 92 -3.97 -0.38 27.53
C LEU A 92 -3.18 0.72 28.24
N GLY A 93 -3.69 1.94 28.31
CA GLY A 93 -2.99 3.12 28.84
C GLY A 93 -1.82 3.58 27.97
N ALA A 94 -0.92 2.69 27.54
CA ALA A 94 0.21 2.99 26.67
C ALA A 94 0.47 1.86 25.67
N MET A 95 1.09 2.20 24.54
CA MET A 95 1.47 1.23 23.52
C MET A 95 2.59 0.30 24.03
N PRO A 96 2.43 -1.04 23.98
CA PRO A 96 3.49 -1.99 24.36
C PRO A 96 4.78 -1.81 23.56
N ALA A 97 5.93 -1.84 24.22
CA ALA A 97 7.21 -1.56 23.59
C ALA A 97 7.67 -2.64 22.60
N CYS A 98 7.31 -3.90 22.80
CA CYS A 98 7.69 -5.00 21.92
C CYS A 98 6.49 -5.56 21.14
N ASP A 99 6.76 -6.09 19.95
CA ASP A 99 5.70 -6.57 19.06
C ASP A 99 5.02 -7.84 19.58
N LYS A 100 5.74 -8.66 20.35
CA LYS A 100 5.16 -9.85 20.97
C LYS A 100 4.11 -9.48 22.01
N ASP A 101 4.44 -8.58 22.93
CA ASP A 101 3.50 -8.11 23.95
C ASP A 101 2.30 -7.41 23.31
N LEU A 102 2.54 -6.63 22.25
CA LEU A 102 1.46 -6.01 21.47
C LEU A 102 0.52 -7.09 20.87
N GLN A 103 1.07 -8.12 20.23
CA GLN A 103 0.27 -9.22 19.70
C GLN A 103 -0.48 -9.98 20.80
N ASP A 104 0.16 -10.27 21.92
CA ASP A 104 -0.42 -11.00 23.04
C ASP A 104 -1.62 -10.25 23.64
N VAL A 105 -1.55 -8.92 23.72
CA VAL A 105 -2.69 -8.11 24.20
C VAL A 105 -3.78 -7.94 23.15
N LEU A 106 -3.42 -7.81 21.87
CA LEU A 106 -4.40 -7.68 20.79
C LEU A 106 -5.17 -8.98 20.54
N ARG A 107 -4.54 -10.13 20.76
CA ARG A 107 -5.10 -11.45 20.40
C ARG A 107 -6.47 -11.72 21.04
N PRO A 108 -6.70 -11.53 22.35
CA PRO A 108 -8.02 -11.69 22.95
C PRO A 108 -9.06 -10.73 22.38
N PHE A 109 -8.69 -9.47 22.12
CA PHE A 109 -9.61 -8.52 21.51
C PHE A 109 -10.01 -8.96 20.10
N VAL A 110 -9.04 -9.28 19.26
CA VAL A 110 -9.25 -9.64 17.85
C VAL A 110 -10.06 -10.93 17.70
N PHE A 111 -9.73 -11.99 18.45
CA PHE A 111 -10.37 -13.30 18.28
C PHE A 111 -11.52 -13.55 19.24
N ASP A 112 -11.39 -13.19 20.52
CA ASP A 112 -12.40 -13.54 21.51
C ASP A 112 -13.52 -12.51 21.57
N VAL A 113 -13.21 -11.22 21.40
CA VAL A 113 -14.21 -10.14 21.45
C VAL A 113 -14.78 -9.85 20.07
N CYS A 114 -13.93 -9.55 19.09
CA CYS A 114 -14.35 -9.17 17.74
C CYS A 114 -14.80 -10.37 16.89
N LYS A 115 -14.45 -11.59 17.30
CA LYS A 115 -14.71 -12.82 16.52
C LYS A 115 -14.20 -12.70 15.08
N ALA A 116 -13.05 -12.02 14.90
CA ALA A 116 -12.40 -11.95 13.61
C ALA A 116 -11.80 -13.32 13.24
N GLU A 117 -11.72 -13.61 11.95
CA GLU A 117 -11.14 -14.85 11.45
C GLU A 117 -9.72 -14.60 10.95
N ALA A 118 -8.81 -15.54 11.22
CA ALA A 118 -7.43 -15.48 10.75
C ALA A 118 -7.30 -15.86 9.26
N ASN A 119 -8.03 -15.16 8.38
CA ASN A 119 -8.12 -15.45 6.95
C ASN A 119 -7.38 -14.45 6.05
N TRP A 120 -6.73 -13.44 6.65
CA TRP A 120 -5.78 -12.57 5.95
C TRP A 120 -4.47 -13.31 5.72
N ASN A 121 -4.28 -13.80 4.51
CA ASN A 121 -3.05 -14.40 4.03
C ASN A 121 -2.81 -14.02 2.56
N MET A 122 -1.60 -14.25 2.07
CA MET A 122 -1.21 -13.81 0.74
C MET A 122 -1.97 -14.54 -0.38
N GLU A 123 -2.39 -15.79 -0.16
CA GLU A 123 -3.15 -16.55 -1.15
C GLU A 123 -4.54 -15.95 -1.38
N ASN A 124 -5.28 -15.72 -0.28
CA ASN A 124 -6.59 -15.08 -0.31
C ASN A 124 -6.49 -13.64 -0.85
N PHE A 125 -5.48 -12.89 -0.41
CA PHE A 125 -5.26 -11.52 -0.88
C PHE A 125 -5.02 -11.49 -2.40
N ILE A 126 -4.16 -12.37 -2.94
CA ILE A 126 -3.91 -12.44 -4.38
C ILE A 126 -5.20 -12.78 -5.13
N ALA A 127 -6.00 -13.73 -4.64
CA ALA A 127 -7.27 -14.10 -5.27
C ALA A 127 -8.26 -12.93 -5.32
N ASP A 128 -8.43 -12.22 -4.19
CA ASP A 128 -9.29 -11.05 -4.08
C ASP A 128 -8.83 -9.91 -5.00
N GLN A 129 -7.53 -9.61 -5.03
CA GLN A 129 -6.96 -8.56 -5.89
C GLN A 129 -7.07 -8.91 -7.37
N VAL A 130 -6.82 -10.16 -7.77
CA VAL A 130 -7.01 -10.61 -9.16
C VAL A 130 -8.47 -10.41 -9.60
N ALA A 131 -9.43 -10.75 -8.75
CA ALA A 131 -10.85 -10.54 -9.04
C ALA A 131 -11.20 -9.04 -9.16
N LEU A 132 -10.67 -8.21 -8.27
CA LEU A 132 -10.84 -6.76 -8.30
C LEU A 132 -10.28 -6.14 -9.58
N ILE A 133 -9.03 -6.47 -9.92
CA ILE A 133 -8.34 -5.97 -11.12
C ILE A 133 -9.12 -6.36 -12.37
N ARG A 134 -9.53 -7.64 -12.51
CA ARG A 134 -10.33 -8.09 -13.66
C ARG A 134 -11.63 -7.32 -13.81
N ARG A 135 -12.32 -7.06 -12.70
CA ARG A 135 -13.58 -6.28 -12.69
C ARG A 135 -13.35 -4.82 -13.09
N GLN A 136 -12.28 -4.20 -12.60
CA GLN A 136 -12.00 -2.79 -12.85
C GLN A 136 -11.43 -2.54 -14.26
N VAL A 137 -10.50 -3.39 -14.70
CA VAL A 137 -9.81 -3.23 -15.98
C VAL A 137 -10.66 -3.77 -17.14
N GLY A 138 -11.41 -4.84 -16.93
CA GLY A 138 -12.19 -5.48 -17.99
C GLY A 138 -11.30 -5.91 -19.15
N ASN A 139 -11.61 -5.43 -20.36
CA ASN A 139 -10.86 -5.71 -21.60
C ASN A 139 -9.85 -4.61 -22.00
N LYS A 140 -9.64 -3.62 -21.13
CA LYS A 140 -8.80 -2.44 -21.41
C LYS A 140 -7.32 -2.74 -21.21
N LYS A 141 -6.43 -1.97 -21.84
CA LYS A 141 -4.98 -2.13 -21.63
C LYS A 141 -4.47 -1.28 -20.47
N VAL A 142 -3.45 -1.81 -19.80
CA VAL A 142 -2.80 -1.22 -18.63
C VAL A 142 -1.33 -0.98 -18.95
N LEU A 143 -0.84 0.22 -18.68
CA LEU A 143 0.57 0.57 -18.76
C LEU A 143 1.19 0.53 -17.37
N LEU A 144 2.41 0.01 -17.26
CA LEU A 144 3.19 0.00 -16.01
C LEU A 144 4.64 0.41 -16.25
N ALA A 145 5.14 1.36 -15.46
CA ALA A 145 6.57 1.63 -15.35
C ALA A 145 7.23 0.56 -14.47
N LEU A 146 8.08 -0.28 -15.06
CA LEU A 146 8.77 -1.36 -14.36
C LEU A 146 10.18 -0.90 -13.99
N SER A 147 10.41 -0.57 -12.72
CA SER A 147 11.70 -0.04 -12.26
C SER A 147 12.73 -1.13 -11.92
N GLY A 148 12.28 -2.36 -11.65
CA GLY A 148 13.09 -3.42 -11.04
C GLY A 148 13.06 -3.42 -9.51
N GLY A 149 12.44 -2.40 -8.89
CA GLY A 149 12.09 -2.42 -7.48
C GLY A 149 11.04 -3.48 -7.15
N VAL A 150 10.95 -3.88 -5.87
CA VAL A 150 10.03 -4.93 -5.42
C VAL A 150 8.57 -4.54 -5.70
N ASP A 151 8.18 -3.30 -5.42
CA ASP A 151 6.77 -2.87 -5.52
C ASP A 151 6.24 -2.96 -6.97
N SER A 152 6.94 -2.33 -7.93
CA SER A 152 6.56 -2.38 -9.35
C SER A 152 6.64 -3.80 -9.92
N SER A 153 7.57 -4.62 -9.44
CA SER A 153 7.72 -6.02 -9.85
C SER A 153 6.58 -6.90 -9.33
N VAL A 154 6.13 -6.71 -8.09
CA VAL A 154 4.98 -7.42 -7.51
C VAL A 154 3.69 -7.01 -8.21
N VAL A 155 3.49 -5.72 -8.48
CA VAL A 155 2.35 -5.24 -9.27
C VAL A 155 2.36 -5.80 -10.69
N ALA A 156 3.52 -5.84 -11.36
CA ALA A 156 3.66 -6.48 -12.66
C ALA A 156 3.24 -7.96 -12.61
N ALA A 157 3.75 -8.73 -11.65
CA ALA A 157 3.41 -10.14 -11.50
C ALA A 157 1.90 -10.35 -11.22
N LEU A 158 1.30 -9.50 -10.39
CA LEU A 158 -0.13 -9.55 -10.06
C LEU A 158 -1.00 -9.21 -11.28
N LEU A 159 -0.64 -8.18 -12.03
CA LEU A 159 -1.34 -7.77 -13.26
C LEU A 159 -1.20 -8.83 -14.36
N ILE A 160 -0.02 -9.44 -14.54
CA ILE A 160 0.16 -10.56 -15.49
C ILE A 160 -0.78 -11.71 -15.12
N LYS A 161 -0.86 -12.06 -13.82
CA LYS A 161 -1.77 -13.11 -13.34
C LYS A 161 -3.24 -12.74 -13.57
N ALA A 162 -3.60 -11.46 -13.43
CA ALA A 162 -4.98 -11.01 -13.55
C ALA A 162 -5.45 -10.83 -15.00
N ILE A 163 -4.66 -10.14 -15.82
CA ILE A 163 -5.06 -9.61 -17.14
C ILE A 163 -4.08 -9.98 -18.28
N GLY A 164 -3.01 -10.72 -17.98
CA GLY A 164 -2.08 -11.26 -18.97
C GLY A 164 -1.54 -10.21 -19.95
N HIS A 165 -1.73 -10.45 -21.24
CA HIS A 165 -1.26 -9.60 -22.34
C HIS A 165 -1.94 -8.23 -22.45
N GLN A 166 -2.91 -7.91 -21.60
CA GLN A 166 -3.44 -6.54 -21.49
C GLN A 166 -2.45 -5.59 -20.81
N LEU A 167 -1.46 -6.13 -20.08
CA LEU A 167 -0.40 -5.36 -19.46
C LEU A 167 0.72 -5.07 -20.46
N GLU A 168 1.07 -3.80 -20.61
CA GLU A 168 2.25 -3.30 -21.29
C GLU A 168 3.21 -2.70 -20.24
N CYS A 169 4.41 -3.25 -20.13
CA CYS A 169 5.45 -2.74 -19.23
C CYS A 169 6.49 -1.93 -20.01
N VAL A 170 6.98 -0.85 -19.40
CA VAL A 170 8.15 -0.11 -19.90
C VAL A 170 9.24 -0.14 -18.83
N HIS A 171 10.39 -0.70 -19.17
CA HIS A 171 11.61 -0.67 -18.35
C HIS A 171 12.64 0.24 -19.01
N VAL A 172 13.04 1.30 -18.29
CA VAL A 172 14.06 2.25 -18.73
C VAL A 172 15.34 1.98 -17.97
N ASN A 173 16.37 1.51 -18.67
CA ASN A 173 17.74 1.50 -18.16
C ASN A 173 18.34 2.89 -18.35
N HIS A 174 18.44 3.65 -17.26
CA HIS A 174 19.05 4.98 -17.24
C HIS A 174 20.56 4.96 -16.96
N GLY A 175 21.21 3.78 -16.94
CA GLY A 175 22.65 3.66 -16.74
C GLY A 175 23.15 3.87 -15.31
N LEU A 176 22.24 4.00 -14.34
CA LEU A 176 22.56 4.21 -12.90
C LEU A 176 22.05 3.05 -12.03
N MET A 177 21.78 1.91 -12.64
CA MET A 177 21.31 0.68 -12.00
C MET A 177 22.49 -0.11 -11.43
N ARG A 178 22.22 -1.11 -10.56
CA ARG A 178 23.27 -2.04 -10.13
C ARG A 178 23.69 -2.95 -11.28
N LYS A 179 24.88 -3.54 -11.15
CA LYS A 179 25.44 -4.46 -12.15
C LYS A 179 24.46 -5.61 -12.47
N GLY A 180 24.05 -5.71 -13.72
CA GLY A 180 23.19 -6.79 -14.21
C GLY A 180 21.70 -6.64 -13.88
N GLU A 181 21.29 -5.53 -13.25
CA GLU A 181 19.92 -5.37 -12.73
C GLU A 181 18.89 -5.30 -13.86
N SER A 182 19.15 -4.50 -14.90
CA SER A 182 18.25 -4.39 -16.05
C SER A 182 18.15 -5.70 -16.83
N GLU A 183 19.24 -6.43 -17.00
CA GLU A 183 19.26 -7.74 -17.65
C GLU A 183 18.44 -8.76 -16.87
N GLN A 184 18.52 -8.75 -15.53
CA GLN A 184 17.71 -9.61 -14.68
C GLN A 184 16.22 -9.29 -14.78
N VAL A 185 15.85 -8.01 -14.77
CA VAL A 185 14.45 -7.57 -14.94
C VAL A 185 13.90 -8.03 -16.29
N VAL A 186 14.66 -7.82 -17.38
CA VAL A 186 14.26 -8.26 -18.72
C VAL A 186 14.14 -9.79 -18.78
N ALA A 187 15.12 -10.52 -18.22
CA ALA A 187 15.08 -11.98 -18.23
C ALA A 187 13.86 -12.54 -17.46
N LEU A 188 13.54 -11.98 -16.30
CA LEU A 188 12.38 -12.41 -15.52
C LEU A 188 11.07 -12.10 -16.26
N PHE A 189 10.83 -10.83 -16.60
CA PHE A 189 9.52 -10.42 -17.08
C PHE A 189 9.26 -10.79 -18.54
N ARG A 190 10.25 -10.63 -19.43
CA ARG A 190 10.08 -10.99 -20.84
C ARG A 190 10.22 -12.48 -21.08
N ASN A 191 11.27 -13.12 -20.53
CA ASN A 191 11.60 -14.49 -20.93
C ASN A 191 10.90 -15.55 -20.08
N GLN A 192 10.73 -15.33 -18.77
CA GLN A 192 10.09 -16.32 -17.88
C GLN A 192 8.59 -16.08 -17.72
N MET A 193 8.18 -14.81 -17.57
CA MET A 193 6.77 -14.44 -17.34
C MET A 193 6.03 -14.05 -18.62
N HIS A 194 6.71 -14.01 -19.77
CA HIS A 194 6.14 -13.68 -21.08
C HIS A 194 5.35 -12.35 -21.12
N ALA A 195 5.76 -11.37 -20.31
CA ALA A 195 5.15 -10.05 -20.28
C ALA A 195 5.45 -9.26 -21.55
N ASN A 196 4.50 -8.42 -21.98
CA ASN A 196 4.79 -7.42 -23.00
C ASN A 196 5.68 -6.34 -22.37
N LEU A 197 6.97 -6.39 -22.65
CA LEU A 197 7.97 -5.50 -22.05
C LEU A 197 8.71 -4.71 -23.11
N VAL A 198 8.54 -3.39 -23.11
CA VAL A 198 9.41 -2.45 -23.83
C VAL A 198 10.65 -2.20 -22.97
N TYR A 199 11.82 -2.49 -23.52
CA TYR A 199 13.10 -2.18 -22.90
C TYR A 199 13.73 -1.01 -23.62
N VAL A 200 14.13 0.02 -22.87
CA VAL A 200 14.87 1.16 -23.40
C VAL A 200 16.19 1.29 -22.68
N ASP A 201 17.27 1.25 -23.45
CA ASP A 201 18.57 1.69 -22.98
C ASP A 201 18.74 3.19 -23.25
N ALA A 202 18.69 3.98 -22.18
CA ALA A 202 18.88 5.43 -22.21
C ALA A 202 20.18 5.84 -21.50
N THR A 203 21.12 4.91 -21.28
CA THR A 203 22.36 5.15 -20.52
C THR A 203 23.09 6.41 -20.97
N ASP A 204 23.43 6.51 -22.26
CA ASP A 204 24.18 7.67 -22.79
C ASP A 204 23.40 8.99 -22.64
N ARG A 205 22.08 8.94 -22.82
CA ARG A 205 21.19 10.10 -22.70
C ARG A 205 21.19 10.68 -21.29
N PHE A 206 21.15 9.83 -20.27
CA PHE A 206 21.22 10.24 -18.87
C PHE A 206 22.64 10.69 -18.49
N LEU A 207 23.67 9.92 -18.85
CA LEU A 207 25.05 10.27 -18.50
C LEU A 207 25.50 11.59 -19.15
N TYR A 208 25.09 11.86 -20.38
CA TYR A 208 25.35 13.13 -21.06
C TYR A 208 24.74 14.32 -20.30
N LYS A 209 23.49 14.19 -19.85
CA LYS A 209 22.80 15.26 -19.10
C LYS A 209 23.35 15.47 -17.69
N LEU A 210 24.00 14.46 -17.14
CA LEU A 210 24.65 14.53 -15.83
C LEU A 210 26.11 15.00 -15.91
N ALA A 211 26.66 15.16 -17.12
CA ALA A 211 28.03 15.60 -17.31
C ALA A 211 28.27 16.99 -16.67
N GLY A 212 29.24 17.07 -15.77
CA GLY A 212 29.58 18.31 -15.07
C GLY A 212 28.63 18.73 -13.94
N VAL A 213 27.54 17.97 -13.69
CA VAL A 213 26.57 18.31 -12.64
C VAL A 213 27.02 17.71 -11.30
N SER A 214 27.40 18.58 -10.36
CA SER A 214 27.84 18.20 -9.01
C SER A 214 26.75 18.36 -7.95
N ASN A 215 25.83 19.32 -8.13
CA ASN A 215 24.78 19.60 -7.15
C ASN A 215 23.78 18.42 -7.07
N PRO A 216 23.58 17.83 -5.87
CA PRO A 216 22.75 16.62 -5.74
C PRO A 216 21.26 16.85 -6.01
N GLU A 217 20.71 18.03 -5.70
CA GLU A 217 19.31 18.35 -5.98
C GLU A 217 19.09 18.53 -7.49
N GLU A 218 20.03 19.19 -8.16
CA GLU A 218 20.01 19.35 -9.61
C GLU A 218 20.10 17.99 -10.31
N LYS A 219 20.98 17.09 -9.86
CA LYS A 219 21.04 15.71 -10.35
C LYS A 219 19.71 14.99 -10.22
N ARG A 220 19.03 15.10 -9.07
CA ARG A 220 17.70 14.50 -8.85
C ARG A 220 16.66 15.04 -9.81
N LYS A 221 16.63 16.37 -10.02
CA LYS A 221 15.71 17.02 -10.97
C LYS A 221 15.96 16.57 -12.41
N ILE A 222 17.24 16.49 -12.82
CA ILE A 222 17.62 16.03 -14.16
C ILE A 222 17.21 14.58 -14.37
N ILE A 223 17.54 13.67 -13.46
CA ILE A 223 17.21 12.25 -13.57
C ILE A 223 15.70 12.05 -13.62
N GLY A 224 14.95 12.67 -12.69
CA GLY A 224 13.50 12.53 -12.63
C GLY A 224 12.81 13.07 -13.89
N ALA A 225 13.19 14.28 -14.34
CA ALA A 225 12.62 14.88 -15.54
C ALA A 225 12.95 14.07 -16.79
N GLU A 226 14.18 13.55 -16.91
CA GLU A 226 14.57 12.77 -18.08
C GLU A 226 13.91 11.40 -18.11
N PHE A 227 13.74 10.75 -16.95
CA PHE A 227 12.99 9.49 -16.84
C PHE A 227 11.55 9.65 -17.32
N ILE A 228 10.87 10.72 -16.89
CA ILE A 228 9.50 11.01 -17.34
C ILE A 228 9.47 11.17 -18.87
N ARG A 229 10.41 11.93 -19.46
CA ARG A 229 10.47 12.12 -20.92
C ARG A 229 10.67 10.80 -21.68
N VAL A 230 11.62 9.97 -21.25
CA VAL A 230 11.86 8.66 -21.89
C VAL A 230 10.63 7.77 -21.75
N PHE A 231 10.01 7.74 -20.57
CA PHE A 231 8.80 6.95 -20.35
C PHE A 231 7.62 7.44 -21.20
N GLU A 232 7.39 8.75 -21.30
CA GLU A 232 6.36 9.36 -22.14
C GLU A 232 6.57 9.06 -23.63
N GLU A 233 7.82 9.15 -24.10
CA GLU A 233 8.18 8.82 -25.49
C GLU A 233 7.84 7.37 -25.83
N GLU A 234 8.08 6.41 -24.94
CA GLU A 234 7.71 5.00 -25.16
C GLU A 234 6.21 4.76 -24.99
N ALA A 235 5.61 5.33 -23.95
CA ALA A 235 4.18 5.22 -23.71
C ALA A 235 3.36 5.76 -24.89
N GLY A 236 3.81 6.86 -25.50
CA GLY A 236 3.16 7.47 -26.67
C GLY A 236 3.18 6.60 -27.94
N LYS A 237 4.05 5.59 -28.01
CA LYS A 237 4.07 4.60 -29.11
C LYS A 237 3.02 3.51 -28.93
N LEU A 238 2.54 3.31 -27.70
CA LEU A 238 1.54 2.31 -27.36
C LEU A 238 0.13 2.86 -27.63
N LYS A 239 -0.77 2.00 -28.11
CA LYS A 239 -2.16 2.37 -28.44
C LYS A 239 -3.14 1.68 -27.51
N GLY A 240 -4.22 2.38 -27.18
CA GLY A 240 -5.35 1.83 -26.42
C GLY A 240 -5.08 1.61 -24.93
N ILE A 241 -4.07 2.27 -24.36
CA ILE A 241 -3.85 2.31 -22.92
C ILE A 241 -4.95 3.16 -22.28
N GLU A 242 -5.67 2.60 -21.30
CA GLU A 242 -6.70 3.34 -20.54
C GLU A 242 -6.38 3.42 -19.04
N PHE A 243 -5.42 2.65 -18.56
CA PHE A 243 -4.96 2.67 -17.16
C PHE A 243 -3.45 2.82 -17.08
N LEU A 244 -3.01 3.58 -16.08
CA LEU A 244 -1.63 3.59 -15.61
C LEU A 244 -1.59 2.88 -14.24
N ALA A 245 -0.89 1.74 -14.17
CA ALA A 245 -0.69 1.02 -12.92
C ALA A 245 0.50 1.59 -12.14
N GLN A 246 0.41 1.52 -10.82
CA GLN A 246 1.44 1.95 -9.87
C GLN A 246 1.58 0.91 -8.76
N GLY A 247 2.79 0.82 -8.20
CA GLY A 247 3.14 -0.02 -7.05
C GLY A 247 3.01 0.72 -5.73
#